data_AF-A0A1E5PKZ5-F1
#
_entry.id   AF-A0A1E5PKZ5-F1
#
_cell.length_a   1.000
_cell.length_b   1.000
_cell.length_c   1.000
_cell.angle_alpha   90.00
_cell.angle_beta   90.00
_cell.angle_gamma   90.00
#
_symmetry.space_group_name_H-M   'P 1'
#
loop_
_entity.id
_entity.type
_entity.pdbx_description
1 polymer ?
#
loop_
_entity_poly.entity_id
_entity_poly.type
_entity_poly.pdbx_seq_one_letter_code
_entity_poly.pdbx_strand_id
1 'polypeptide(L)'
;MFKILVQEPLPRPKRITSGHWAAIDDAYQRLGRAVEAEDFAHVVGSAKELTESVARVTTEANGEVLADNTSYKTLLTTAHGIVAHAIKQDLAPNDVLRAIPDGARRMATQLAEIRNVYGTGHGRADVHEVTEEVAEACVHASLIWVRWVLARHTTVLLGNVTQLVSDLETENFSSGELAERLDAANLPSLKEPEQRRLGIAVGRRTAKATWTVRIDGVRACSTNPERWPDAYRTGVTEGLFINGDNQVDAFPMVSADCAAELLQHHSDAAGVLGELHQLLEAASWSFRFQGRYEAVVQDMHKALPKVPAGVRSLWIDITNALVAHAPEEVS
;
A
#
# COMPACT_ATOMS: atom_id res chain seq x y z
N MET A 1 35.24 15.34 9.15
CA MET A 1 34.26 16.43 8.86
C MET A 1 32.81 15.91 8.88
N PHE A 2 32.63 14.60 8.73
CA PHE A 2 31.35 13.88 8.76
C PHE A 2 30.50 13.93 10.04
N LYS A 3 30.99 14.44 11.19
CA LYS A 3 30.18 14.58 12.42
C LYS A 3 28.90 15.39 12.20
N ILE A 4 28.95 16.41 11.34
CA ILE A 4 27.78 17.24 10.99
C ILE A 4 26.72 16.43 10.23
N LEU A 5 27.12 15.46 9.41
CA LEU A 5 26.21 14.69 8.57
C LEU A 5 25.27 13.78 9.37
N VAL A 6 25.74 13.32 10.54
CA VAL A 6 24.96 12.48 11.46
C VAL A 6 24.14 13.28 12.48
N GLN A 7 24.19 14.61 12.42
CA GLN A 7 23.35 15.51 13.23
C GLN A 7 22.15 16.06 12.45
N GLU A 8 22.22 16.03 11.13
CA GLU A 8 21.13 16.47 10.27
C GLU A 8 19.99 15.44 10.22
N PRO A 9 18.74 15.81 10.53
CA PRO A 9 17.63 14.86 10.61
C PRO A 9 17.39 14.15 9.27
N LEU A 10 17.10 12.85 9.34
CA LEU A 10 16.68 12.09 8.17
C LEU A 10 15.30 12.54 7.69
N PRO A 11 15.06 12.58 6.36
CA PRO A 11 13.75 12.90 5.83
C PRO A 11 12.77 11.78 6.21
N ARG A 12 11.76 12.09 7.04
CA ARG A 12 10.74 11.12 7.43
C ARG A 12 9.70 10.95 6.31
N PRO A 13 9.54 9.74 5.73
CA PRO A 13 8.49 9.51 4.75
C PRO A 13 7.09 9.74 5.34
N LYS A 14 6.17 10.33 4.57
CA LYS A 14 4.76 10.36 5.00
C LYS A 14 4.22 8.94 4.95
N ARG A 15 3.33 8.57 5.89
CA ARG A 15 2.64 7.25 5.96
C ARG A 15 3.52 6.06 6.35
N ILE A 16 4.79 6.29 6.72
CA ILE A 16 5.55 5.26 7.43
C ILE A 16 4.95 5.03 8.82
N THR A 17 4.83 3.76 9.22
CA THR A 17 4.33 3.41 10.57
C THR A 17 5.30 3.93 11.64
N SER A 18 4.78 4.15 12.86
CA SER A 18 5.61 4.56 14.00
C SER A 18 6.69 3.53 14.33
N GLY A 19 6.36 2.24 14.26
CA GLY A 19 7.31 1.15 14.48
C GLY A 19 8.44 1.12 13.45
N HIS A 20 8.10 1.22 12.16
CA HIS A 20 9.11 1.28 11.09
C HIS A 20 10.01 2.52 11.22
N TRP A 21 9.43 3.68 11.57
CA TRP A 21 10.25 4.88 11.79
C TRP A 21 11.15 4.74 13.02
N ALA A 22 10.67 4.17 14.11
CA ALA A 22 11.47 3.94 15.32
C ALA A 22 12.67 3.04 15.05
N ALA A 23 12.52 2.01 14.21
CA ALA A 23 13.63 1.14 13.81
C ALA A 23 14.71 1.86 12.98
N ILE A 24 14.31 2.79 12.11
CA ILE A 24 15.25 3.62 11.34
C ILE A 24 15.94 4.63 12.25
N ASP A 25 15.17 5.29 13.12
CA ASP A 25 15.68 6.30 14.04
C ASP A 25 16.67 5.69 15.03
N ASP A 26 16.38 4.53 15.64
CA ASP A 26 17.34 3.85 16.53
C ASP A 26 18.67 3.55 15.82
N ALA A 27 18.62 3.02 14.60
CA ALA A 27 19.83 2.75 13.81
C ALA A 27 20.61 4.04 13.48
N TYR A 28 19.91 5.14 13.20
CA TYR A 28 20.53 6.44 12.94
C TYR A 28 21.18 7.02 14.20
N GLN A 29 20.50 6.94 15.34
CA GLN A 29 21.04 7.39 16.63
C GLN A 29 22.27 6.57 17.07
N ARG A 30 22.29 5.26 16.79
CA ARG A 30 23.48 4.41 17.03
C ARG A 30 24.68 4.89 16.20
N LEU A 31 24.46 5.20 14.93
CA LEU A 31 25.49 5.78 14.08
C LEU A 31 26.00 7.11 14.65
N GLY A 32 25.09 8.02 15.04
CA GLY A 32 25.44 9.30 15.67
C GLY A 32 26.34 9.12 16.90
N ARG A 33 25.94 8.24 17.84
CA ARG A 33 26.73 7.93 19.04
C ARG A 33 28.11 7.36 18.72
N ALA A 34 28.22 6.48 17.72
CA ALA A 34 29.50 5.92 17.30
C ALA A 34 30.45 7.00 16.75
N VAL A 35 29.91 7.93 15.97
CA VAL A 35 30.65 9.06 15.41
C VAL A 35 31.08 10.06 16.49
N GLU A 36 30.22 10.33 17.48
CA GLU A 36 30.55 11.19 18.62
C GLU A 36 31.66 10.61 19.48
N ALA A 37 31.63 9.29 19.71
CA ALA A 37 32.63 8.56 20.48
C ALA A 37 33.95 8.32 19.74
N GLU A 38 34.05 8.68 18.45
CA GLU A 38 35.19 8.39 17.58
C GLU A 38 35.53 6.89 17.50
N ASP A 39 34.53 6.02 17.71
CA ASP A 39 34.66 4.58 17.55
C ASP A 39 34.49 4.20 16.08
N PHE A 40 35.55 4.39 15.30
CA PHE A 40 35.53 4.20 13.84
C PHE A 40 35.12 2.79 13.40
N ALA A 41 35.49 1.76 14.18
CA ALA A 41 35.05 0.39 13.89
C ALA A 41 33.55 0.21 14.09
N HIS A 42 32.98 0.84 15.14
CA HIS A 42 31.54 0.84 15.38
C HIS A 42 30.78 1.74 14.39
N VAL A 43 31.39 2.81 13.89
CA VAL A 43 30.83 3.65 12.81
C VAL A 43 30.58 2.83 11.55
N VAL A 44 31.55 2.01 11.12
CA VAL A 44 31.39 1.14 9.93
C VAL A 44 30.24 0.14 10.14
N GLY A 45 30.13 -0.46 11.33
CA GLY A 45 29.04 -1.36 11.69
C GLY A 45 27.68 -0.66 11.65
N SER A 46 27.56 0.48 12.32
CA SER A 46 26.32 1.25 12.43
C SER A 46 25.87 1.81 11.07
N ALA A 47 26.81 2.20 10.20
CA ALA A 47 26.51 2.67 8.85
C ALA A 47 25.82 1.59 8.00
N LYS A 48 26.28 0.33 8.12
CA LYS A 48 25.64 -0.84 7.50
C LYS A 48 24.27 -1.12 8.13
N GLU A 49 24.18 -1.12 9.46
CA GLU A 49 22.93 -1.39 10.18
C GLU A 49 21.83 -0.39 9.79
N LEU A 50 22.16 0.89 9.64
CA LEU A 50 21.23 1.91 9.16
C LEU A 50 20.72 1.62 7.74
N THR A 51 21.62 1.33 6.79
CA THR A 51 21.21 0.97 5.42
C THR A 51 20.35 -0.30 5.38
N GLU A 52 20.65 -1.27 6.25
CA GLU A 52 19.89 -2.51 6.35
C GLU A 52 18.50 -2.28 6.94
N SER A 53 18.39 -1.49 8.01
CA SER A 53 17.13 -1.09 8.62
C SER A 53 16.22 -0.38 7.62
N VAL A 54 16.75 0.60 6.89
CA VAL A 54 16.00 1.33 5.85
C VAL A 54 15.58 0.39 4.71
N ALA A 55 16.44 -0.54 4.30
CA ALA A 55 16.11 -1.50 3.25
C ALA A 55 14.98 -2.45 3.68
N ARG A 56 15.04 -3.00 4.90
CA ARG A 56 13.99 -3.90 5.45
C ARG A 56 12.67 -3.19 5.58
N VAL A 57 12.67 -1.98 6.15
CA VAL A 57 11.46 -1.17 6.25
C VAL A 57 10.88 -0.87 4.86
N THR A 58 11.73 -0.59 3.86
CA THR A 58 11.26 -0.31 2.50
C THR A 58 10.60 -1.54 1.87
N THR A 59 11.18 -2.73 2.02
CA THR A 59 10.60 -3.96 1.46
C THR A 59 9.32 -4.36 2.21
N GLU A 60 9.35 -4.34 3.55
CA GLU A 60 8.20 -4.70 4.38
C GLU A 60 7.02 -3.75 4.18
N ALA A 61 7.28 -2.43 4.13
CA ALA A 61 6.25 -1.45 3.85
C ALA A 61 5.70 -1.55 2.41
N ASN A 62 6.46 -2.17 1.49
CA ASN A 62 5.97 -2.51 0.17
C ASN A 62 5.13 -3.81 0.15
N GLY A 63 5.06 -4.55 1.26
CA GLY A 63 4.42 -5.86 1.35
C GLY A 63 5.34 -7.04 0.99
N GLU A 64 6.64 -6.79 0.81
CA GLU A 64 7.65 -7.81 0.56
C GLU A 64 8.42 -8.13 1.85
N VAL A 65 8.05 -9.22 2.51
CA VAL A 65 8.81 -9.73 3.66
C VAL A 65 9.89 -10.67 3.16
N LEU A 66 11.14 -10.21 3.19
CA LEU A 66 12.30 -11.01 2.82
C LEU A 66 12.75 -11.86 4.02
N ALA A 67 13.21 -13.08 3.76
CA ALA A 67 13.70 -13.97 4.81
C ALA A 67 14.89 -13.36 5.57
N ASP A 68 15.03 -13.66 6.86
CA ASP A 68 16.08 -13.09 7.72
C ASP A 68 17.50 -13.37 7.21
N ASN A 69 17.70 -14.51 6.53
CA ASN A 69 18.97 -14.92 5.94
C ASN A 69 19.25 -14.28 4.56
N THR A 70 18.40 -13.36 4.09
CA THR A 70 18.61 -12.66 2.83
C THR A 70 19.92 -11.88 2.86
N SER A 71 20.74 -12.04 1.83
CA SER A 71 22.02 -11.35 1.75
C SER A 71 21.83 -9.83 1.75
N TYR A 72 22.75 -9.12 2.40
CA TYR A 72 22.74 -7.65 2.45
C TYR A 72 22.65 -7.01 1.05
N LYS A 73 23.39 -7.54 0.08
CA LYS A 73 23.39 -7.06 -1.31
C LYS A 73 22.03 -7.27 -1.99
N THR A 74 21.40 -8.42 -1.77
CA THR A 74 20.07 -8.72 -2.31
C THR A 74 19.04 -7.76 -1.72
N LEU A 75 19.02 -7.62 -0.40
CA LEU A 75 18.12 -6.73 0.32
C LEU A 75 18.21 -5.27 -0.18
N LEU A 76 19.43 -4.69 -0.25
CA LEU A 76 19.62 -3.33 -0.77
C LEU A 76 19.20 -3.19 -2.23
N THR A 77 19.44 -4.21 -3.06
CA THR A 77 19.05 -4.19 -4.47
C THR A 77 17.54 -4.22 -4.64
N THR A 78 16.84 -5.04 -3.86
CA THR A 78 15.37 -5.10 -3.86
C THR A 78 14.77 -3.76 -3.40
N ALA A 79 15.19 -3.25 -2.24
CA ALA A 79 14.70 -1.97 -1.72
C ALA A 79 14.94 -0.80 -2.68
N HIS A 80 16.14 -0.74 -3.28
CA HIS A 80 16.44 0.26 -4.29
C HIS A 80 15.57 0.12 -5.55
N GLY A 81 15.31 -1.12 -5.97
CA GLY A 81 14.43 -1.44 -7.10
C GLY A 81 13.02 -0.91 -6.90
N ILE A 82 12.44 -1.11 -5.70
CA ILE A 82 11.10 -0.61 -5.33
C ILE A 82 11.04 0.92 -5.48
N VAL A 83 11.96 1.63 -4.84
CA VAL A 83 11.99 3.10 -4.87
C VAL A 83 12.26 3.65 -6.26
N ALA A 84 13.20 3.03 -6.99
CA ALA A 84 13.49 3.42 -8.35
C ALA A 84 12.28 3.21 -9.28
N HIS A 85 11.45 2.20 -9.03
CA HIS A 85 10.21 1.94 -9.79
C HIS A 85 9.11 2.97 -9.51
N ALA A 86 9.00 3.52 -8.30
CA ALA A 86 8.01 4.56 -8.03
C ALA A 86 8.25 5.86 -8.82
N ILE A 87 9.47 6.09 -9.32
CA ILE A 87 9.83 7.24 -10.18
C ILE A 87 9.45 6.97 -11.65
N LYS A 88 9.12 5.73 -12.03
CA LYS A 88 9.32 5.18 -13.38
C LYS A 88 8.33 5.56 -14.48
N GLN A 89 7.25 6.31 -14.27
CA GLN A 89 6.23 6.31 -15.33
C GLN A 89 6.77 6.74 -16.73
N ASP A 90 7.90 7.48 -16.83
CA ASP A 90 8.47 7.88 -18.14
C ASP A 90 10.01 7.83 -18.34
N LEU A 91 10.84 7.23 -17.47
CA LEU A 91 12.32 7.27 -17.63
C LEU A 91 12.92 6.02 -18.30
N ALA A 92 13.80 6.23 -19.29
CA ALA A 92 14.47 5.16 -20.03
C ALA A 92 15.44 4.32 -19.15
N PRO A 93 15.69 3.03 -19.46
CA PRO A 93 16.58 2.16 -18.66
C PRO A 93 18.01 2.67 -18.48
N ASN A 94 18.55 3.43 -19.46
CA ASN A 94 19.91 3.99 -19.44
C ASN A 94 19.93 5.50 -19.21
N ASP A 95 18.85 6.04 -18.63
CA ASP A 95 18.77 7.48 -18.37
C ASP A 95 19.87 7.92 -17.38
N VAL A 96 20.56 9.02 -17.71
CA VAL A 96 21.63 9.60 -16.88
C VAL A 96 21.16 9.92 -15.47
N LEU A 97 19.86 10.20 -15.28
CA LEU A 97 19.24 10.44 -13.99
C LEU A 97 19.23 9.19 -13.09
N ARG A 98 19.45 7.98 -13.64
CA ARG A 98 19.57 6.72 -12.89
C ARG A 98 20.99 6.48 -12.36
N ALA A 99 22.01 7.10 -12.96
CA ALA A 99 23.41 6.82 -12.65
C ALA A 99 23.78 7.19 -11.20
N ILE A 100 23.28 8.33 -10.71
CA ILE A 100 23.57 8.80 -9.35
C ILE A 100 22.97 7.88 -8.28
N PRO A 101 21.66 7.54 -8.32
CA PRO A 101 21.07 6.57 -7.39
C PRO A 101 21.74 5.19 -7.43
N ASP A 102 22.08 4.70 -8.63
CA ASP A 102 22.78 3.42 -8.77
C ASP A 102 24.19 3.48 -8.17
N GLY A 103 24.90 4.60 -8.35
CA GLY A 103 26.17 4.87 -7.69
C GLY A 103 26.04 4.83 -6.17
N ALA A 104 25.02 5.50 -5.62
CA ALA A 104 24.72 5.48 -4.19
C ALA A 104 24.49 4.07 -3.66
N ARG A 105 23.67 3.26 -4.36
CA ARG A 105 23.44 1.85 -3.99
C ARG A 105 24.74 1.04 -4.03
N ARG A 106 25.57 1.22 -5.07
CA ARG A 106 26.85 0.50 -5.19
C ARG A 106 27.77 0.83 -4.03
N MET A 107 27.91 2.11 -3.66
CA MET A 107 28.67 2.52 -2.47
C MET A 107 28.13 1.88 -1.20
N ALA A 108 26.81 1.97 -0.96
CA ALA A 108 26.18 1.36 0.22
C ALA A 108 26.35 -0.17 0.28
N THR A 109 26.36 -0.85 -0.88
CA THR A 109 26.57 -2.31 -0.96
C THR A 109 27.97 -2.72 -0.48
N GLN A 110 28.99 -1.88 -0.70
CA GLN A 110 30.37 -2.14 -0.29
C GLN A 110 30.57 -2.11 1.23
N LEU A 111 29.64 -1.52 1.99
CA LEU A 111 29.71 -1.47 3.46
C LEU A 111 29.82 -2.86 4.11
N ALA A 112 29.20 -3.89 3.51
CA ALA A 112 29.34 -5.26 4.03
C ALA A 112 30.77 -5.78 3.92
N GLU A 113 31.44 -5.52 2.80
CA GLU A 113 32.83 -5.93 2.57
C GLU A 113 33.76 -5.14 3.50
N ILE A 114 33.58 -3.81 3.60
CA ILE A 114 34.36 -2.96 4.51
C ILE A 114 34.16 -3.40 5.97
N ARG A 115 32.93 -3.67 6.40
CA ARG A 115 32.65 -4.21 7.75
C ARG A 115 33.29 -5.58 7.98
N ASN A 116 33.34 -6.43 6.98
CA ASN A 116 34.02 -7.73 7.06
C ASN A 116 35.54 -7.59 7.12
N VAL A 117 36.13 -6.50 6.64
CA VAL A 117 37.57 -6.23 6.72
C VAL A 117 37.96 -5.39 7.95
N TYR A 118 37.09 -4.52 8.44
CA TYR A 118 37.44 -3.49 9.43
C TYR A 118 36.51 -3.40 10.65
N GLY A 119 35.30 -3.97 10.59
CA GLY A 119 34.30 -3.86 11.65
C GLY A 119 34.43 -4.90 12.78
N THR A 120 33.68 -4.68 13.85
CA THR A 120 33.73 -5.41 15.15
C THR A 120 33.09 -6.82 15.15
N GLY A 121 32.94 -7.47 13.99
CA GLY A 121 32.22 -8.75 13.85
C GLY A 121 33.00 -10.01 14.26
N HIS A 122 32.29 -10.97 14.89
CA HIS A 122 32.64 -12.37 15.21
C HIS A 122 33.91 -12.66 16.03
N GLY A 123 34.62 -11.65 16.55
CA GLY A 123 35.86 -11.86 17.29
C GLY A 123 36.99 -12.24 16.33
N ARG A 124 38.02 -11.39 16.24
CA ARG A 124 39.11 -11.59 15.28
C ARG A 124 40.42 -11.89 15.98
N ALA A 125 41.25 -12.67 15.30
CA ALA A 125 42.63 -12.89 15.69
C ALA A 125 43.46 -11.60 15.62
N ASP A 126 43.16 -10.73 14.64
CA ASP A 126 43.87 -9.46 14.41
C ASP A 126 42.90 -8.27 14.34
N VAL A 127 43.22 -7.21 15.09
CA VAL A 127 42.51 -5.92 15.05
C VAL A 127 43.08 -5.09 13.91
N HIS A 128 42.26 -4.81 12.90
CA HIS A 128 42.61 -3.86 11.84
C HIS A 128 42.16 -2.47 12.28
N GLU A 129 43.09 -1.51 12.32
CA GLU A 129 42.77 -0.12 12.65
C GLU A 129 41.90 0.49 11.55
N VAL A 130 40.77 1.08 11.95
CA VAL A 130 39.88 1.81 11.03
C VAL A 130 40.27 3.27 11.10
N THR A 131 40.76 3.82 9.99
CA THR A 131 41.10 5.24 9.93
C THR A 131 39.83 6.10 9.90
N GLU A 132 39.96 7.36 10.32
CA GLU A 132 38.87 8.34 10.21
C GLU A 132 38.36 8.46 8.77
N GLU A 133 39.24 8.42 7.78
CA GLU A 133 38.90 8.50 6.34
C GLU A 133 37.99 7.34 5.90
N VAL A 134 38.26 6.11 6.37
CA VAL A 134 37.42 4.95 6.06
C VAL A 134 36.05 5.08 6.72
N ALA A 135 36.01 5.55 7.97
CA ALA A 135 34.76 5.80 8.69
C ALA A 135 33.92 6.89 8.00
N GLU A 136 34.55 8.01 7.59
CA GLU A 136 33.94 9.10 6.85
C GLU A 136 33.35 8.60 5.52
N ALA A 137 34.12 7.83 4.74
CA ALA A 137 33.65 7.23 3.49
C ALA A 137 32.41 6.33 3.71
N CYS A 138 32.39 5.52 4.78
CA CYS A 138 31.26 4.66 5.11
C CYS A 138 30.00 5.46 5.47
N VAL A 139 30.15 6.54 6.24
CA VAL A 139 29.05 7.44 6.60
C VAL A 139 28.46 8.09 5.34
N HIS A 140 29.31 8.60 4.44
CA HIS A 140 28.86 9.15 3.17
C HIS A 140 28.12 8.13 2.30
N ALA A 141 28.69 6.94 2.12
CA ALA A 141 28.08 5.86 1.35
C ALA A 141 26.70 5.48 1.89
N SER A 142 26.56 5.37 3.22
CA SER A 142 25.31 5.06 3.91
C SER A 142 24.28 6.19 3.73
N LEU A 143 24.62 7.42 4.11
CA LEU A 143 23.66 8.52 4.19
C LEU A 143 23.17 9.00 2.82
N ILE A 144 24.01 8.96 1.78
CA ILE A 144 23.56 9.33 0.42
C ILE A 144 22.44 8.38 -0.03
N TRP A 145 22.61 7.07 0.15
CA TRP A 145 21.60 6.10 -0.25
C TRP A 145 20.36 6.16 0.66
N VAL A 146 20.54 6.22 1.98
CA VAL A 146 19.43 6.28 2.96
C VAL A 146 18.54 7.49 2.70
N ARG A 147 19.12 8.69 2.58
CA ARG A 147 18.34 9.90 2.34
C ARG A 147 17.64 9.86 0.99
N TRP A 148 18.29 9.32 -0.03
CA TRP A 148 17.69 9.16 -1.34
C TRP A 148 16.47 8.23 -1.30
N VAL A 149 16.58 7.07 -0.62
CA VAL A 149 15.49 6.11 -0.42
C VAL A 149 14.34 6.77 0.34
N LEU A 150 14.61 7.32 1.53
CA LEU A 150 13.58 7.87 2.41
C LEU A 150 12.84 9.06 1.79
N ALA A 151 13.53 9.95 1.09
CA ALA A 151 12.90 11.07 0.40
C ALA A 151 11.85 10.63 -0.63
N ARG A 152 12.00 9.43 -1.21
CA ARG A 152 11.14 8.88 -2.26
C ARG A 152 10.20 7.79 -1.75
N HIS A 153 10.45 7.26 -0.57
CA HIS A 153 9.60 6.24 0.04
C HIS A 153 8.16 6.75 0.24
N THR A 154 7.98 8.06 0.45
CA THR A 154 6.63 8.66 0.44
C THR A 154 5.86 8.37 -0.86
N THR A 155 6.51 8.51 -2.03
CA THR A 155 5.89 8.23 -3.33
C THR A 155 5.60 6.73 -3.51
N VAL A 156 6.49 5.87 -3.00
CA VAL A 156 6.24 4.41 -3.00
C VAL A 156 4.99 4.07 -2.20
N LEU A 157 4.87 4.61 -0.98
CA LEU A 157 3.75 4.33 -0.09
C LEU A 157 2.43 4.96 -0.56
N LEU A 158 2.49 6.01 -1.38
CA LEU A 158 1.31 6.68 -1.93
C LEU A 158 0.45 5.70 -2.75
N GLY A 159 1.09 4.94 -3.65
CA GLY A 159 0.44 3.96 -4.52
C GLY A 159 0.47 2.52 -4.00
N ASN A 160 1.02 2.25 -2.81
CA ASN A 160 1.09 0.90 -2.29
C ASN A 160 -0.31 0.35 -1.97
N VAL A 161 -0.73 -0.69 -2.70
CA VAL A 161 -2.08 -1.26 -2.61
C VAL A 161 -2.36 -1.87 -1.24
N THR A 162 -1.38 -2.55 -0.63
CA THR A 162 -1.55 -3.18 0.68
C THR A 162 -1.79 -2.13 1.77
N GLN A 163 -0.98 -1.07 1.79
CA GLN A 163 -1.18 0.04 2.71
C GLN A 163 -2.50 0.78 2.42
N LEU A 164 -2.84 1.01 1.15
CA LEU A 164 -4.10 1.68 0.79
C LEU A 164 -5.33 0.89 1.23
N VAL A 165 -5.32 -0.44 1.07
CA VAL A 165 -6.39 -1.31 1.57
C VAL A 165 -6.52 -1.20 3.09
N SER A 166 -5.39 -1.25 3.82
CA SER A 166 -5.40 -1.06 5.27
C SER A 166 -5.95 0.32 5.67
N ASP A 167 -5.51 1.37 5.01
CA ASP A 167 -5.93 2.75 5.33
C ASP A 167 -7.43 2.97 5.04
N LEU A 168 -7.98 2.34 4.00
CA LEU A 168 -9.42 2.38 3.71
C LEU A 168 -10.27 1.79 4.87
N GLU A 169 -9.69 0.88 5.65
CA GLU A 169 -10.36 0.29 6.81
C GLU A 169 -10.33 1.19 8.05
N THR A 170 -9.21 1.88 8.31
CA THR A 170 -8.94 2.55 9.59
C THR A 170 -8.87 4.08 9.51
N GLU A 171 -8.39 4.64 8.41
CA GLU A 171 -8.04 6.06 8.31
C GLU A 171 -9.19 6.93 7.78
N ASN A 172 -9.02 8.25 7.91
CA ASN A 172 -9.89 9.25 7.29
C ASN A 172 -9.23 9.81 6.04
N PHE A 173 -10.02 10.00 4.98
CA PHE A 173 -9.54 10.52 3.70
C PHE A 173 -10.02 11.96 3.51
N SER A 174 -9.08 12.84 3.20
CA SER A 174 -9.37 14.20 2.74
C SER A 174 -9.75 14.21 1.25
N SER A 175 -10.42 15.29 0.80
CA SER A 175 -10.88 15.39 -0.59
C SER A 175 -9.72 15.27 -1.58
N GLY A 176 -9.83 14.35 -2.55
CA GLY A 176 -8.83 14.13 -3.59
C GLY A 176 -7.65 13.23 -3.16
N GLU A 177 -7.54 12.90 -1.87
CA GLU A 177 -6.46 12.05 -1.37
C GLU A 177 -6.58 10.61 -1.87
N LEU A 178 -7.80 10.06 -1.91
CA LEU A 178 -7.99 8.71 -2.45
C LEU A 178 -7.70 8.70 -3.95
N ALA A 179 -8.13 9.72 -4.69
CA ALA A 179 -7.84 9.85 -6.10
C ALA A 179 -6.32 9.87 -6.37
N GLU A 180 -5.57 10.70 -5.65
CA GLU A 180 -4.09 10.75 -5.76
C GLU A 180 -3.45 9.37 -5.51
N ARG A 181 -3.96 8.61 -4.55
CA ARG A 181 -3.43 7.27 -4.23
C ARG A 181 -3.80 6.22 -5.26
N LEU A 182 -5.02 6.23 -5.79
CA LEU A 182 -5.45 5.33 -6.86
C LEU A 182 -4.66 5.61 -8.15
N ASP A 183 -4.36 6.89 -8.41
CA ASP A 183 -3.53 7.33 -9.52
C ASP A 183 -2.09 6.80 -9.37
N ALA A 184 -1.50 6.97 -8.18
CA ALA A 184 -0.17 6.45 -7.87
C ALA A 184 -0.09 4.92 -7.91
N ALA A 185 -1.18 4.22 -7.55
CA ALA A 185 -1.26 2.75 -7.60
C ALA A 185 -1.31 2.21 -9.05
N ASN A 186 -1.61 3.06 -10.03
CA ASN A 186 -1.71 2.70 -11.44
C ASN A 186 -2.53 1.42 -11.66
N LEU A 187 -3.82 1.48 -11.27
CA LEU A 187 -4.75 0.33 -11.31
C LEU A 187 -4.63 -0.55 -12.56
N PRO A 188 -4.54 -0.02 -13.80
CA PRO A 188 -4.42 -0.85 -15.01
C PRO A 188 -3.17 -1.73 -15.07
N SER A 189 -2.10 -1.37 -14.35
CA SER A 189 -0.85 -2.16 -14.31
C SER A 189 -0.85 -3.27 -13.25
N LEU A 190 -1.81 -3.25 -12.32
CA LEU A 190 -1.94 -4.26 -11.28
C LEU A 190 -2.51 -5.56 -11.84
N LYS A 191 -2.25 -6.69 -11.17
CA LYS A 191 -2.92 -7.95 -11.52
C LYS A 191 -4.39 -7.90 -11.09
N GLU A 192 -5.26 -8.59 -11.82
CA GLU A 192 -6.71 -8.61 -11.54
C GLU A 192 -7.07 -8.90 -10.07
N PRO A 193 -6.43 -9.87 -9.36
CA PRO A 193 -6.73 -10.09 -7.94
C PRO A 193 -6.43 -8.88 -7.05
N GLU A 194 -5.38 -8.11 -7.36
CA GLU A 194 -5.02 -6.90 -6.61
C GLU A 194 -5.97 -5.75 -6.92
N GLN A 195 -6.36 -5.59 -8.19
CA GLN A 195 -7.39 -4.63 -8.61
C GLN A 195 -8.70 -4.91 -7.87
N ARG A 196 -9.15 -6.17 -7.84
CA ARG A 196 -10.38 -6.59 -7.15
C ARG A 196 -10.27 -6.38 -5.65
N ARG A 197 -9.16 -6.77 -5.01
CA ARG A 197 -8.93 -6.56 -3.58
C ARG A 197 -9.05 -5.08 -3.20
N LEU A 198 -8.44 -4.20 -3.98
CA LEU A 198 -8.52 -2.75 -3.75
C LEU A 198 -9.94 -2.22 -3.99
N GLY A 199 -10.63 -2.71 -5.04
CA GLY A 199 -12.03 -2.41 -5.28
C GLY A 199 -12.92 -2.75 -4.09
N ILE A 200 -12.78 -3.97 -3.54
CA ILE A 200 -13.53 -4.42 -2.35
C ILE A 200 -13.34 -3.46 -1.18
N ALA A 201 -12.10 -3.05 -0.90
CA ALA A 201 -11.81 -2.12 0.19
C ALA A 201 -12.49 -0.75 -0.03
N VAL A 202 -12.47 -0.23 -1.26
CA VAL A 202 -13.16 1.02 -1.62
C VAL A 202 -14.68 0.90 -1.51
N GLY A 203 -15.26 -0.22 -1.98
CA GLY A 203 -16.68 -0.52 -1.85
C GLY A 203 -17.11 -0.58 -0.38
N ARG A 204 -16.38 -1.32 0.45
CA ARG A 204 -16.60 -1.44 1.89
C ARG A 204 -16.58 -0.10 2.60
N ARG A 205 -15.59 0.74 2.27
CA ARG A 205 -15.48 2.07 2.88
C ARG A 205 -16.58 3.02 2.39
N THR A 206 -16.98 2.90 1.13
CA THR A 206 -18.14 3.63 0.58
C THR A 206 -19.44 3.23 1.29
N ALA A 207 -19.66 1.94 1.53
CA ALA A 207 -20.81 1.41 2.28
C ALA A 207 -20.80 1.81 3.77
N LYS A 208 -19.71 2.41 4.29
CA LYS A 208 -19.71 3.09 5.60
C LYS A 208 -20.12 4.57 5.50
N ALA A 209 -20.77 4.97 4.41
CA ALA A 209 -21.24 6.34 4.12
C ALA A 209 -20.12 7.40 4.07
N THR A 210 -18.92 7.02 3.63
CA THR A 210 -17.82 7.99 3.47
C THR A 210 -17.95 8.74 2.15
N TRP A 211 -18.47 9.97 2.18
CA TRP A 211 -18.72 10.80 0.99
C TRP A 211 -17.49 10.98 0.10
N THR A 212 -16.33 11.27 0.68
CA THR A 212 -15.07 11.47 -0.07
C THR A 212 -14.69 10.23 -0.89
N VAL A 213 -14.72 9.06 -0.25
CA VAL A 213 -14.35 7.79 -0.89
C VAL A 213 -15.34 7.41 -2.00
N ARG A 214 -16.63 7.73 -1.81
CA ARG A 214 -17.64 7.57 -2.87
C ARG A 214 -17.31 8.42 -4.11
N ILE A 215 -16.89 9.67 -3.93
CA ILE A 215 -16.55 10.54 -5.06
C ILE A 215 -15.31 10.01 -5.77
N ASP A 216 -14.23 9.81 -5.01
CA ASP A 216 -12.91 9.52 -5.58
C ASP A 216 -12.78 8.10 -6.13
N GLY A 217 -13.48 7.12 -5.57
CA GLY A 217 -13.33 5.70 -5.90
C GLY A 217 -14.54 5.04 -6.59
N VAL A 218 -15.70 5.70 -6.63
CA VAL A 218 -16.91 5.13 -7.26
C VAL A 218 -17.44 6.03 -8.37
N ARG A 219 -17.78 7.28 -8.07
CA ARG A 219 -18.30 8.21 -9.11
C ARG A 219 -17.27 8.57 -10.17
N ALA A 220 -15.99 8.56 -9.79
CA ALA A 220 -14.90 8.73 -10.74
C ALA A 220 -14.90 7.63 -11.83
N CYS A 221 -15.39 6.41 -11.51
CA CYS A 221 -15.55 5.33 -12.48
C CYS A 221 -16.56 5.68 -13.56
N SER A 222 -17.69 6.27 -13.20
CA SER A 222 -18.74 6.64 -14.14
C SER A 222 -18.35 7.82 -15.02
N THR A 223 -17.49 8.71 -14.50
CA THR A 223 -17.02 9.90 -15.22
C THR A 223 -15.96 9.55 -16.26
N ASN A 224 -15.11 8.56 -16.00
CA ASN A 224 -14.06 8.13 -16.91
C ASN A 224 -13.86 6.60 -16.85
N PRO A 225 -14.79 5.80 -17.39
CA PRO A 225 -14.80 4.35 -17.19
C PRO A 225 -13.60 3.62 -17.77
N GLU A 226 -12.99 4.15 -18.83
CA GLU A 226 -11.82 3.57 -19.49
C GLU A 226 -10.57 3.55 -18.59
N ARG A 227 -10.51 4.47 -17.61
CA ARG A 227 -9.42 4.52 -16.62
C ARG A 227 -9.44 3.34 -15.64
N TRP A 228 -10.60 2.71 -15.44
CA TRP A 228 -10.82 1.75 -14.36
C TRP A 228 -10.93 0.33 -14.93
N PRO A 229 -10.13 -0.63 -14.46
CA PRO A 229 -10.28 -2.02 -14.86
C PRO A 229 -11.60 -2.64 -14.37
N ASP A 230 -12.14 -3.61 -15.11
CA ASP A 230 -13.35 -4.36 -14.72
C ASP A 230 -13.19 -5.07 -13.38
N ALA A 231 -12.02 -5.68 -13.11
CA ALA A 231 -11.79 -6.38 -11.85
C ALA A 231 -11.87 -5.43 -10.64
N TYR A 232 -11.43 -4.18 -10.78
CA TYR A 232 -11.62 -3.15 -9.75
C TYR A 232 -13.11 -2.85 -9.55
N ARG A 233 -13.87 -2.57 -10.62
CA ARG A 233 -15.31 -2.29 -10.55
C ARG A 233 -16.12 -3.45 -9.97
N THR A 234 -15.77 -4.68 -10.34
CA THR A 234 -16.31 -5.92 -9.75
C THR A 234 -16.09 -5.91 -8.25
N GLY A 235 -14.84 -5.67 -7.81
CA GLY A 235 -14.50 -5.60 -6.40
C GLY A 235 -15.26 -4.50 -5.66
N VAL A 236 -15.39 -3.30 -6.23
CA VAL A 236 -16.19 -2.22 -5.61
C VAL A 236 -17.64 -2.66 -5.45
N THR A 237 -18.23 -3.27 -6.48
CA THR A 237 -19.62 -3.77 -6.44
C THR A 237 -19.80 -4.79 -5.32
N GLU A 238 -18.88 -5.73 -5.17
CA GLU A 238 -18.85 -6.72 -4.09
C GLU A 238 -18.75 -6.05 -2.70
N GLY A 239 -17.78 -5.14 -2.54
CA GLY A 239 -17.53 -4.45 -1.27
C GLY A 239 -18.68 -3.55 -0.82
N LEU A 240 -19.56 -3.11 -1.72
CA LEU A 240 -20.74 -2.33 -1.37
C LEU A 240 -21.80 -3.14 -0.60
N PHE A 241 -21.74 -4.47 -0.64
CA PHE A 241 -22.72 -5.37 -0.01
C PHE A 241 -22.14 -6.35 1.00
N ILE A 242 -20.82 -6.37 1.20
CA ILE A 242 -20.14 -7.30 2.13
C ILE A 242 -19.16 -6.55 3.04
N ASN A 243 -19.21 -6.79 4.35
CA ASN A 243 -18.28 -6.20 5.32
C ASN A 243 -16.94 -6.97 5.42
N GLY A 244 -16.03 -6.50 6.29
CA GLY A 244 -14.72 -7.13 6.52
C GLY A 244 -14.79 -8.56 7.08
N ASP A 245 -15.90 -8.92 7.73
CA ASP A 245 -16.16 -10.25 8.30
C ASP A 245 -16.87 -11.19 7.31
N ASN A 246 -16.93 -10.80 6.02
CA ASN A 246 -17.63 -11.51 4.94
C ASN A 246 -19.13 -11.73 5.22
N GLN A 247 -19.75 -10.80 5.94
CA GLN A 247 -21.20 -10.79 6.16
C GLN A 247 -21.88 -9.81 5.20
N VAL A 248 -23.14 -10.07 4.86
CA VAL A 248 -23.99 -9.12 4.15
C VAL A 248 -24.09 -7.84 4.96
N ASP A 249 -23.65 -6.73 4.35
CA ASP A 249 -23.72 -5.39 4.90
C ASP A 249 -23.80 -4.36 3.78
N ALA A 250 -24.86 -3.56 3.79
CA ALA A 250 -25.11 -2.55 2.77
C ALA A 250 -25.78 -1.34 3.40
N PHE A 251 -25.47 -0.15 2.88
CA PHE A 251 -25.98 1.12 3.42
C PHE A 251 -27.08 1.68 2.53
N PRO A 252 -28.27 1.97 3.09
CA PRO A 252 -29.36 2.60 2.36
C PRO A 252 -28.90 3.89 1.68
N MET A 253 -29.43 4.16 0.49
CA MET A 253 -29.14 5.31 -0.37
C MET A 253 -27.71 5.38 -0.95
N VAL A 254 -26.85 4.41 -0.61
CA VAL A 254 -25.46 4.37 -1.08
C VAL A 254 -25.17 3.10 -1.85
N SER A 255 -25.30 1.92 -1.24
CA SER A 255 -24.82 0.66 -1.83
C SER A 255 -25.48 0.34 -3.17
N ALA A 256 -26.82 0.33 -3.21
CA ALA A 256 -27.58 0.03 -4.43
C ALA A 256 -27.37 1.06 -5.55
N ASP A 257 -27.33 2.34 -5.19
CA ASP A 257 -27.14 3.45 -6.14
C ASP A 257 -25.77 3.39 -6.81
N CYS A 258 -24.71 3.23 -6.00
CA CYS A 258 -23.33 3.10 -6.46
C CYS A 258 -23.13 1.85 -7.33
N ALA A 259 -23.68 0.69 -6.92
CA ALA A 259 -23.55 -0.54 -7.68
C ALA A 259 -24.23 -0.43 -9.06
N ALA A 260 -25.45 0.13 -9.11
CA ALA A 260 -26.15 0.36 -10.37
C ALA A 260 -25.38 1.31 -11.30
N GLU A 261 -24.73 2.34 -10.75
CA GLU A 261 -23.86 3.27 -11.49
C GLU A 261 -22.67 2.54 -12.14
N LEU A 262 -21.99 1.67 -11.39
CA LEU A 262 -20.83 0.92 -11.88
C LEU A 262 -21.20 -0.10 -12.96
N LEU A 263 -22.34 -0.77 -12.80
CA LEU A 263 -22.80 -1.79 -13.75
C LEU A 263 -23.09 -1.23 -15.15
N GLN A 264 -23.38 0.07 -15.28
CA GLN A 264 -23.55 0.73 -16.59
C GLN A 264 -22.29 0.69 -17.46
N HIS A 265 -21.13 0.60 -16.83
CA HIS A 265 -19.83 0.70 -17.49
C HIS A 265 -19.00 -0.59 -17.35
N HIS A 266 -19.62 -1.68 -16.90
CA HIS A 266 -18.96 -2.97 -16.75
C HIS A 266 -19.11 -3.82 -18.02
N SER A 267 -18.02 -4.43 -18.51
CA SER A 267 -18.07 -5.25 -19.73
C SER A 267 -18.89 -6.53 -19.55
N ASP A 268 -18.85 -7.13 -18.36
CA ASP A 268 -19.63 -8.31 -17.98
C ASP A 268 -20.51 -8.06 -16.74
N ALA A 269 -21.52 -7.20 -16.88
CA ALA A 269 -22.44 -6.90 -15.78
C ALA A 269 -23.22 -8.15 -15.30
N ALA A 270 -23.43 -9.14 -16.18
CA ALA A 270 -24.17 -10.35 -15.84
C ALA A 270 -23.35 -11.27 -14.93
N GLY A 271 -22.06 -11.48 -15.26
CA GLY A 271 -21.13 -12.24 -14.41
C GLY A 271 -20.98 -11.62 -13.02
N VAL A 272 -20.84 -10.29 -12.94
CA VAL A 272 -20.73 -9.58 -11.65
C VAL A 272 -21.96 -9.80 -10.78
N LEU A 273 -23.17 -9.69 -11.33
CA LEU A 273 -24.39 -9.94 -10.57
C LEU A 273 -24.57 -11.41 -10.21
N GLY A 274 -24.14 -12.34 -11.06
CA GLY A 274 -24.12 -13.76 -10.74
C GLY A 274 -23.21 -14.09 -9.55
N GLU A 275 -21.99 -13.54 -9.54
CA GLU A 275 -21.06 -13.69 -8.41
C GLU A 275 -21.60 -13.03 -7.13
N LEU A 276 -22.15 -11.83 -7.24
CA LEU A 276 -22.77 -11.13 -6.10
C LEU A 276 -23.93 -11.94 -5.52
N HIS A 277 -24.77 -12.53 -6.37
CA HIS A 277 -25.90 -13.34 -5.92
C HIS A 277 -25.41 -14.53 -5.08
N GLN A 278 -24.45 -15.31 -5.59
CA GLN A 278 -23.88 -16.45 -4.88
C GLN A 278 -23.23 -16.03 -3.55
N LEU A 279 -22.54 -14.90 -3.54
CA LEU A 279 -21.89 -14.38 -2.35
C LEU A 279 -22.91 -13.98 -1.27
N LEU A 280 -24.00 -13.32 -1.66
CA LEU A 280 -25.04 -12.90 -0.72
C LEU A 280 -25.88 -14.08 -0.19
N GLU A 281 -26.10 -15.11 -1.00
CA GLU A 281 -26.76 -16.36 -0.55
C GLU A 281 -25.90 -17.13 0.47
N ALA A 282 -24.58 -17.14 0.29
CA ALA A 282 -23.65 -17.85 1.17
C ALA A 282 -23.32 -17.10 2.47
N ALA A 283 -23.46 -15.76 2.48
CA ALA A 283 -23.04 -14.92 3.58
C ALA A 283 -24.11 -14.77 4.67
N SER A 284 -23.70 -14.85 5.94
CA SER A 284 -24.55 -14.44 7.06
C SER A 284 -24.80 -12.93 7.03
N TRP A 285 -25.91 -12.47 7.61
CA TRP A 285 -26.20 -11.04 7.70
C TRP A 285 -25.49 -10.41 8.88
N SER A 286 -24.87 -9.24 8.68
CA SER A 286 -24.37 -8.45 9.79
C SER A 286 -25.53 -7.90 10.63
N PHE A 287 -25.28 -7.69 11.92
CA PHE A 287 -26.29 -7.12 12.83
C PHE A 287 -26.82 -5.76 12.32
N ARG A 288 -25.95 -4.92 11.76
CA ARG A 288 -26.34 -3.64 11.17
C ARG A 288 -27.27 -3.80 9.98
N PHE A 289 -27.00 -4.79 9.12
CA PHE A 289 -27.83 -5.06 7.94
C PHE A 289 -29.21 -5.56 8.34
N GLN A 290 -29.32 -6.46 9.32
CA GLN A 290 -30.61 -6.96 9.82
C GLN A 290 -31.55 -5.81 10.22
N GLY A 291 -31.05 -4.78 10.91
CA GLY A 291 -31.87 -3.63 11.31
C GLY A 291 -32.25 -2.64 10.19
N ARG A 292 -31.76 -2.83 8.96
CA ARG A 292 -31.98 -1.89 7.83
C ARG A 292 -32.24 -2.54 6.48
N TYR A 293 -32.39 -3.87 6.44
CA TYR A 293 -32.46 -4.62 5.18
C TYR A 293 -33.63 -4.14 4.30
N GLU A 294 -34.79 -3.82 4.89
CA GLU A 294 -35.95 -3.29 4.17
C GLU A 294 -35.62 -2.00 3.42
N ALA A 295 -34.91 -1.07 4.07
CA ALA A 295 -34.49 0.17 3.44
C ALA A 295 -33.50 -0.09 2.29
N VAL A 296 -32.58 -1.05 2.46
CA VAL A 296 -31.67 -1.47 1.39
C VAL A 296 -32.44 -2.07 0.21
N VAL A 297 -33.37 -2.99 0.46
CA VAL A 297 -34.23 -3.62 -0.55
C VAL A 297 -35.06 -2.58 -1.31
N GLN A 298 -35.66 -1.62 -0.59
CA GLN A 298 -36.37 -0.50 -1.22
C GLN A 298 -35.45 0.31 -2.14
N ASP A 299 -34.21 0.57 -1.73
CA ASP A 299 -33.26 1.30 -2.55
C ASP A 299 -32.73 0.48 -3.72
N MET A 300 -32.61 -0.84 -3.59
CA MET A 300 -32.35 -1.74 -4.72
C MET A 300 -33.47 -1.65 -5.77
N HIS A 301 -34.74 -1.62 -5.35
CA HIS A 301 -35.85 -1.39 -6.28
C HIS A 301 -35.79 0.00 -6.93
N LYS A 302 -35.48 1.06 -6.17
CA LYS A 302 -35.33 2.42 -6.72
C LYS A 302 -34.17 2.54 -7.70
N ALA A 303 -33.10 1.77 -7.52
CA ALA A 303 -31.93 1.76 -8.39
C ALA A 303 -32.16 1.00 -9.71
N LEU A 304 -33.19 0.14 -9.79
CA LEU A 304 -33.49 -0.70 -10.96
C LEU A 304 -33.47 0.04 -12.32
N PRO A 305 -34.01 1.28 -12.47
CA PRO A 305 -33.95 1.99 -13.75
C PRO A 305 -32.51 2.28 -14.23
N LYS A 306 -31.56 2.39 -13.30
CA LYS A 306 -30.13 2.64 -13.57
C LYS A 306 -29.36 1.36 -13.92
N VAL A 307 -29.89 0.19 -13.59
CA VAL A 307 -29.27 -1.11 -13.92
C VAL A 307 -29.41 -1.38 -15.43
N PRO A 308 -28.35 -1.87 -16.10
CA PRO A 308 -28.41 -2.20 -17.53
C PRO A 308 -29.56 -3.15 -17.86
N ALA A 309 -30.31 -2.86 -18.93
CA ALA A 309 -31.55 -3.56 -19.25
C ALA A 309 -31.38 -5.08 -19.35
N GLY A 310 -30.25 -5.56 -19.89
CA GLY A 310 -29.96 -6.98 -20.06
C GLY A 310 -29.75 -7.77 -18.77
N VAL A 311 -29.56 -7.11 -17.62
CA VAL A 311 -29.28 -7.78 -16.33
C VAL A 311 -30.26 -7.40 -15.22
N ARG A 312 -31.35 -6.69 -15.56
CA ARG A 312 -32.36 -6.27 -14.58
C ARG A 312 -33.06 -7.44 -13.87
N SER A 313 -33.25 -8.57 -14.56
CA SER A 313 -33.83 -9.77 -13.94
C SER A 313 -32.94 -10.30 -12.81
N LEU A 314 -31.62 -10.40 -13.04
CA LEU A 314 -30.66 -10.83 -12.01
C LEU A 314 -30.67 -9.90 -10.80
N TRP A 315 -30.76 -8.59 -11.02
CA TRP A 315 -30.88 -7.62 -9.93
C TRP A 315 -32.16 -7.82 -9.09
N ILE A 316 -33.29 -8.09 -9.75
CA ILE A 316 -34.56 -8.40 -9.09
C ILE A 316 -34.43 -9.72 -8.32
N ASP A 317 -33.81 -10.74 -8.90
CA ASP A 317 -33.62 -12.04 -8.26
C ASP A 317 -32.81 -11.91 -6.97
N ILE A 318 -31.69 -11.16 -7.00
CA ILE A 318 -30.90 -10.85 -5.80
C ILE A 318 -31.74 -10.12 -4.75
N THR A 319 -32.52 -9.12 -5.19
CA THR A 319 -33.37 -8.33 -4.29
C THR A 319 -34.41 -9.23 -3.60
N ASN A 320 -35.03 -10.15 -4.35
CA ASN A 320 -35.99 -11.11 -3.83
C ASN A 320 -35.35 -12.15 -2.92
N ALA A 321 -34.13 -12.62 -3.25
CA ALA A 321 -33.37 -13.54 -2.43
C ALA A 321 -33.08 -12.93 -1.04
N LEU A 322 -32.71 -11.66 -0.97
CA LEU A 322 -32.54 -10.95 0.31
C LEU A 322 -33.83 -10.89 1.13
N VAL A 323 -34.98 -10.67 0.49
CA VAL A 323 -36.28 -10.69 1.20
C VAL A 323 -36.61 -12.10 1.72
N ALA A 324 -36.36 -13.13 0.91
CA ALA A 324 -36.62 -14.52 1.30
C ALA A 324 -35.72 -15.02 2.44
N HIS A 325 -34.50 -14.48 2.56
CA HIS A 325 -33.54 -14.80 3.62
C HIS A 325 -33.70 -13.90 4.87
N ALA A 326 -34.68 -13.00 4.89
CA ALA A 326 -34.94 -12.18 6.07
C ALA A 326 -35.25 -13.07 7.28
N PRO A 327 -34.58 -12.87 8.43
CA PRO A 327 -34.89 -13.64 9.63
C PRO A 327 -36.36 -13.42 10.01
N GLU A 328 -37.08 -14.50 10.30
CA GLU A 328 -38.46 -14.43 10.82
C GLU A 328 -38.45 -13.66 12.14
N GLU A 329 -38.94 -12.42 12.08
CA GLU A 329 -39.18 -11.46 13.17
C GLU A 329 -38.07 -11.33 14.24
N VAL A 330 -37.25 -10.28 14.08
CA VAL A 330 -36.92 -9.42 15.24
C VAL A 330 -38.09 -8.43 15.39
N SER A 331 -39.21 -8.89 15.96
CA SER A 331 -40.32 -8.03 16.39
C SER A 331 -40.08 -7.44 17.78
#